data_AF-A0A8D1KLR8-F1
#
_entry.id   AF-A0A8D1KLR8-F1
#
_cell.length_a   1.000
_cell.length_b   1.000
_cell.length_c   1.000
_cell.angle_alpha   90.00
_cell.angle_beta   90.00
_cell.angle_gamma   90.00
#
_symmetry.space_group_name_H-M   'P 1'
#
loop_
_entity.id
_entity.type
_entity.pdbx_description
1 polymer ?
#
loop_
_entity_poly.entity_id
_entity_poly.type
_entity_poly.pdbx_seq_one_letter_code
_entity_poly.pdbx_strand_id
1 'polypeptide(L)'
;GDWELSVTLPGQCQYLGLPVADYFKQWINLKKAYSFAMGCWPKNGLLDMNKGLSLQHIGRPHSGIDDCKNIANIMKTLAYRGFIFKQTSKPF
;
A
#
# COMPACT_ATOMS: atom_id res chain seq x y z
N GLY A 1 -2.00 3.23 1.15
CA GLY A 1 -3.45 2.97 0.96
C GLY A 1 -3.80 3.45 -0.43
N ASP A 2 -4.86 4.24 -0.59
CA ASP A 2 -5.03 5.09 -1.80
C ASP A 2 -4.59 6.55 -1.52
N TRP A 3 -4.63 7.00 -0.26
CA TRP A 3 -4.44 8.38 0.17
C TRP A 3 -3.18 9.07 -0.37
N GLU A 4 -2.03 8.40 -0.33
CA GLU A 4 -0.74 9.00 -0.68
C GLU A 4 -0.69 9.47 -2.14
N LEU A 5 -1.19 8.64 -3.07
CA LEU A 5 -1.11 8.89 -4.51
C LEU A 5 -2.41 9.46 -5.10
N SER A 6 -3.56 9.29 -4.43
CA SER A 6 -4.83 9.86 -4.91
C SER A 6 -5.15 11.23 -4.31
N VAL A 7 -4.53 11.62 -3.20
CA VAL A 7 -4.83 12.88 -2.50
C VAL A 7 -3.56 13.67 -2.20
N THR A 8 -2.64 13.11 -1.42
CA THR A 8 -1.51 13.87 -0.86
C THR A 8 -0.56 14.38 -1.94
N LEU A 9 -0.02 13.49 -2.78
CA LEU A 9 0.93 13.88 -3.81
C LEU A 9 0.30 14.81 -4.87
N PRO A 10 -0.87 14.49 -5.46
CA PRO A 10 -1.50 15.41 -6.42
C PRO A 10 -1.85 16.77 -5.82
N GLY A 11 -2.39 16.80 -4.59
CA GLY A 11 -2.71 18.05 -3.92
C GLY A 11 -1.48 18.91 -3.64
N GLN A 12 -0.37 18.30 -3.22
CA GLN A 12 0.88 19.00 -3.00
C GLN A 12 1.51 19.51 -4.30
N CYS A 13 1.48 18.70 -5.37
CA CYS A 13 1.91 19.12 -6.70
C CYS A 13 1.10 20.32 -7.19
N GLN A 14 -0.23 20.26 -7.08
CA GLN A 14 -1.11 21.37 -7.45
C GLN A 14 -0.79 22.64 -6.66
N TYR A 15 -0.61 22.54 -5.34
CA TYR A 15 -0.26 23.67 -4.49
C TYR A 15 1.06 24.34 -4.91
N LEU A 16 2.04 23.54 -5.32
CA LEU A 16 3.36 24.01 -5.77
C LEU A 16 3.41 24.37 -7.26
N GLY A 17 2.32 24.22 -8.02
CA GLY A 17 2.31 24.44 -9.47
C GLY A 17 3.11 23.42 -10.27
N LEU A 18 3.32 22.22 -9.72
CA LEU A 18 4.07 21.13 -10.35
C LEU A 18 3.13 20.13 -11.03
N PRO A 19 3.50 19.58 -12.20
CA PRO A 19 2.76 18.48 -12.80
C PRO A 19 2.96 17.18 -12.01
N VAL A 20 1.92 16.33 -11.96
CA VAL A 20 2.04 14.96 -11.46
C VAL A 20 2.54 14.06 -12.58
N ALA A 21 3.72 13.46 -12.41
CA ALA A 21 4.29 12.54 -13.39
C ALA A 21 3.43 11.28 -13.58
N ASP A 22 3.39 10.74 -14.80
CA ASP A 22 2.44 9.67 -15.18
C ASP A 22 2.61 8.37 -14.38
N TYR A 23 3.84 8.05 -13.97
CA TYR A 23 4.11 6.86 -13.16
C TYR A 23 3.53 6.93 -11.74
N PHE A 24 3.11 8.11 -11.26
CA PHE A 24 2.37 8.25 -10.01
C PHE A 24 0.85 8.06 -10.16
N LYS A 25 0.34 7.94 -11.39
CA LYS A 25 -1.10 7.84 -11.67
C LYS A 25 -1.63 6.41 -11.65
N GLN A 26 -0.75 5.43 -11.44
CA GLN A 26 -1.10 4.01 -11.40
C GLN A 26 -0.44 3.37 -10.18
N TRP A 27 -1.22 2.66 -9.34
CA TRP A 27 -0.68 2.02 -8.15
C TRP A 27 -1.50 0.81 -7.68
N ILE A 28 -0.92 0.10 -6.73
CA ILE A 28 -1.52 -1.04 -6.03
C ILE A 28 -1.79 -0.61 -4.58
N ASN A 29 -3.05 -0.63 -4.18
CA ASN A 29 -3.44 -0.47 -2.80
C ASN A 29 -3.32 -1.82 -2.10
N LEU A 30 -2.29 -1.95 -1.26
CA LEU A 30 -2.00 -3.20 -0.56
C LEU A 30 -3.18 -3.70 0.29
N LYS A 31 -4.04 -2.83 0.83
CA LYS A 31 -5.21 -3.26 1.60
C LYS A 31 -6.21 -4.03 0.73
N LYS A 32 -6.41 -3.60 -0.52
CA LYS A 32 -7.27 -4.28 -1.50
C LYS A 32 -6.64 -5.60 -1.93
N ALA A 33 -5.35 -5.59 -2.29
CA ALA A 33 -4.60 -6.80 -2.65
C ALA A 33 -4.66 -7.86 -1.53
N TYR A 34 -4.40 -7.45 -0.29
CA TYR A 34 -4.52 -8.30 0.89
C TYR A 34 -5.95 -8.84 1.06
N SER A 35 -6.96 -7.99 0.91
CA SER A 35 -8.36 -8.42 1.03
C SER A 35 -8.76 -9.45 -0.02
N PHE A 36 -8.23 -9.34 -1.25
CA PHE A 36 -8.43 -10.37 -2.27
C PHE A 36 -7.70 -11.67 -1.93
N ALA A 37 -6.49 -11.59 -1.38
CA ALA A 37 -5.69 -12.76 -1.03
C ALA A 37 -6.21 -13.51 0.21
N MET A 38 -6.70 -12.78 1.21
CA MET A 38 -7.00 -13.30 2.54
C MET A 38 -8.51 -13.34 2.85
N GLY A 39 -9.36 -12.83 1.96
CA GLY A 39 -10.81 -12.79 2.16
C GLY A 39 -11.29 -11.85 3.27
N CYS A 40 -10.42 -10.96 3.78
CA CYS A 40 -10.77 -10.05 4.86
C CYS A 40 -10.15 -8.65 4.69
N TRP A 41 -10.91 -7.62 5.03
CA TRP A 41 -10.44 -6.23 4.93
C TRP A 41 -9.60 -5.84 6.16
N PRO A 42 -8.34 -5.38 5.97
CA PRO A 42 -7.48 -4.98 7.09
C PRO A 42 -7.84 -3.55 7.53
N LYS A 43 -8.75 -3.42 8.51
CA LYS A 43 -9.25 -2.11 8.97
C LYS A 43 -8.11 -1.23 9.47
N ASN A 44 -7.22 -1.78 10.29
CA ASN A 44 -6.07 -1.09 10.90
C ASN A 44 -4.80 -1.12 10.03
N GLY A 45 -4.93 -1.42 8.73
CA GLY A 45 -3.81 -1.34 7.78
C GLY A 45 -2.70 -2.35 8.07
N LEU A 46 -1.45 -1.89 8.16
CA LEU A 46 -0.27 -2.74 8.29
C LEU A 46 -0.31 -3.66 9.52
N LEU A 47 -0.88 -3.20 10.64
CA LEU A 47 -0.97 -3.98 11.86
C LEU A 47 -1.86 -5.22 11.69
N ASP A 48 -3.04 -5.05 11.08
CA ASP A 48 -3.96 -6.16 10.81
C ASP A 48 -3.36 -7.12 9.78
N MET A 49 -2.71 -6.61 8.73
CA MET A 49 -2.09 -7.44 7.70
C MET A 49 -0.92 -8.27 8.26
N ASN A 50 -0.07 -7.67 9.09
CA ASN A 50 1.00 -8.39 9.78
C ASN A 50 0.42 -9.46 10.69
N LYS A 51 -0.60 -9.13 11.51
CA LYS A 51 -1.24 -10.10 12.39
C LYS A 51 -1.85 -11.28 11.61
N GLY A 52 -2.57 -11.02 10.53
CA GLY A 52 -3.22 -12.05 9.72
C GLY A 52 -2.24 -12.92 8.90
N LEU A 53 -1.01 -12.45 8.71
CA LEU A 53 0.07 -13.22 8.06
C LEU A 53 1.10 -13.78 9.06
N SER A 54 0.87 -13.59 10.37
CA SER A 54 1.81 -13.98 11.43
C SER A 54 3.21 -13.36 11.28
N LEU A 55 3.26 -12.11 10.84
CA LEU A 55 4.50 -11.34 10.69
C LEU A 55 4.72 -10.42 11.90
N GLN A 56 5.96 -10.31 12.35
CA GLN A 56 6.35 -9.27 13.30
C GLN A 56 6.43 -7.92 12.60
N HIS A 57 6.00 -6.85 13.28
CA HIS A 57 6.13 -5.50 12.76
C HIS A 57 7.61 -5.10 12.72
N ILE A 58 8.06 -4.58 11.58
CA ILE A 58 9.44 -4.15 11.38
C ILE A 58 9.56 -2.68 11.78
N GLY A 59 10.45 -2.36 12.72
CA GLY A 59 10.78 -0.98 13.08
C GLY A 59 9.67 -0.25 13.84
N ARG A 60 9.52 1.05 13.58
CA ARG A 60 8.61 1.94 14.32
C ARG A 60 7.34 2.26 13.52
N PRO A 61 6.14 2.12 14.10
CA PRO A 61 4.91 2.58 13.46
C PRO A 61 4.96 4.07 13.10
N HIS A 62 4.35 4.43 11.96
CA HIS A 62 4.30 5.81 11.44
C HIS A 62 5.69 6.39 11.09
N SER A 63 6.68 5.53 10.87
CA SER A 63 7.94 5.89 10.21
C SER A 63 7.82 5.47 8.74
N GLY A 64 7.87 6.43 7.80
CA GLY A 64 7.60 6.14 6.39
C GLY A 64 8.51 5.04 5.81
N ILE A 65 9.78 5.00 6.22
CA ILE A 65 10.72 3.96 5.77
C ILE A 65 10.41 2.58 6.36
N ASP A 66 9.96 2.52 7.61
CA ASP A 66 9.61 1.26 8.25
C ASP A 66 8.24 0.74 7.78
N ASP A 67 7.30 1.64 7.51
CA ASP A 67 6.04 1.32 6.85
C ASP A 67 6.30 0.71 5.45
N CYS A 68 7.22 1.28 4.67
CA CYS A 68 7.67 0.70 3.41
C CYS A 68 8.27 -0.70 3.57
N LYS A 69 9.09 -0.95 4.61
CA LYS A 69 9.62 -2.29 4.89
C LYS A 69 8.51 -3.30 5.22
N ASN A 70 7.53 -2.90 6.02
CA ASN A 70 6.37 -3.75 6.33
C ASN A 70 5.53 -4.05 5.09
N ILE A 71 5.27 -3.03 4.25
CA ILE A 71 4.59 -3.21 2.94
C ILE A 71 5.34 -4.25 2.11
N ALA A 72 6.66 -4.13 1.97
CA ALA A 72 7.47 -5.07 1.21
C ALA A 72 7.44 -6.49 1.82
N ASN A 73 7.48 -6.63 3.15
CA ASN A 73 7.43 -7.92 3.82
C ASN A 73 6.07 -8.63 3.65
N ILE A 74 4.98 -7.88 3.74
CA ILE A 74 3.62 -8.37 3.44
C ILE A 74 3.55 -8.80 1.97
N MET A 75 4.03 -7.96 1.05
CA MET A 75 4.01 -8.28 -0.39
C MET A 75 4.80 -9.55 -0.70
N LYS A 76 6.00 -9.69 -0.11
CA LYS A 76 6.83 -10.90 -0.22
C LYS A 76 6.06 -12.15 0.25
N THR A 77 5.36 -12.05 1.37
CA THR A 77 4.61 -13.18 1.95
C THR A 77 3.42 -13.57 1.08
N LEU A 78 2.68 -12.60 0.56
CA LEU A 78 1.59 -12.86 -0.38
C LEU A 78 2.09 -13.47 -1.70
N ALA A 79 3.22 -12.98 -2.23
CA ALA A 79 3.85 -13.55 -3.42
C ALA A 79 4.29 -15.00 -3.20
N TYR A 80 4.87 -15.32 -2.03
CA TYR A 80 5.24 -16.69 -1.65
C TYR A 80 4.03 -17.63 -1.60
N ARG A 81 2.84 -17.11 -1.28
CA ARG A 81 1.56 -17.85 -1.31
C ARG A 81 0.93 -17.90 -2.71
N GLY A 82 1.63 -17.43 -3.75
CA GLY A 82 1.16 -17.46 -5.14
C GLY A 82 0.24 -16.30 -5.54
N PHE A 83 0.11 -15.25 -4.72
CA PHE A 83 -0.74 -14.11 -5.07
C PHE A 83 -0.10 -13.25 -6.17
N ILE A 84 -0.86 -12.97 -7.23
CA ILE A 84 -0.44 -12.10 -8.33
C ILE A 84 -1.01 -10.71 -8.15
N PHE A 85 -0.13 -9.73 -7.93
CA PHE A 85 -0.52 -8.33 -7.76
C PHE A 85 -1.01 -7.71 -9.06
N LYS A 86 -2.04 -6.86 -8.96
CA LYS A 86 -2.63 -6.12 -10.07
C LYS A 86 -2.92 -4.69 -9.62
N GLN A 87 -2.90 -3.75 -10.56
CA GLN A 87 -3.30 -2.37 -10.31
C GLN A 87 -4.70 -2.33 -9.68
N THR A 88 -4.88 -1.45 -8.70
CA THR A 88 -6.17 -1.25 -8.02
C THR A 88 -6.63 0.20 -7.99
N SER A 89 -5.78 1.12 -8.48
CA SER A 89 -6.17 2.52 -8.68
C SER A 89 -7.25 2.58 -9.75
N LYS A 90 -8.19 3.52 -9.59
CA LYS A 90 -9.10 3.86 -10.69
C LYS A 90 -8.30 4.54 -11.82
N PRO A 91 -8.75 4.46 -13.07
CA PRO A 91 -8.20 5.30 -14.14
C PRO A 91 -8.18 6.77 -13.69
N PHE A 92 -7.06 7.44 -13.97
CA PHE A 92 -6.79 8.82 -13.57
C PHE A 92 -7.52 9.81 -14.48
#